data_AF-A0A518FVX6-F1
#
_entry.id   AF-A0A518FVX6-F1
#
_cell.length_a   1.000
_cell.length_b   1.000
_cell.length_c   1.000
_cell.angle_alpha   90.00
_cell.angle_beta   90.00
_cell.angle_gamma   90.00
#
_symmetry.space_group_name_H-M   'P 1'
#
loop_
_entity.id
_entity.type
_entity.pdbx_description
1 polymer ?
#
loop_
_entity_poly.entity_id
_entity_poly.type
_entity_poly.pdbx_seq_one_letter_code
_entity_poly.pdbx_strand_id
1 'polypeptide(L)'
;MLNSSKIYAGLFSCLLVTTFLQQRSAATEPAADRSDKHVLIIGMDGTRPDALLKAKTPTFDRLIKEGAFTDDANILGDRYQKNDTISGPGWSSILTGVWADKHGVHDNSFKGKNYELFPHFFKRLKRQRPDAKTVSLVSWAPIHEHILSEADIAQVFPLPRGKQQTADLRVSGDKINIDTRDGKWHHLLATRQKDTLNLYLDGKEIGSLSGVDLDYKLGGDFYFLGRDSRTGPTCFHGQLDDIRLWNRALTDKQIAQAASGATPNRQGVIAEYRFEDSKGTAADSDSQFLDLPGNGGKKHGLQIPLTDSLRNLTHADFTVEARFRTTDKGRNILFGNYNGKAGALNLELHENNSVRVYVQPPDPRNTDALAREGERDKTIAETAARILREDDPTAMFVYFHQTDATGHAIGFSPEVPEYITAIENIDSRVNTLLQAIQARPNFKNEDWLTIVCTDHGGLKRSHSDGLNVPEIRRVFLIVHGPSVQPGKISHQAYLVDVTATALKHLLGEVDPNWQLDGKPVGLKTTK
;
A
#
# COMPACT_ATOMS: atom_id res chain seq x y z
N MET A 1 -10.85 61.39 -58.00
CA MET A 1 -11.40 60.75 -59.23
C MET A 1 -10.62 59.48 -59.49
N LEU A 2 -11.32 58.46 -60.00
CA LEU A 2 -10.86 57.13 -60.43
C LEU A 2 -10.92 56.05 -59.34
N ASN A 3 -12.02 55.30 -59.45
CA ASN A 3 -12.36 54.10 -58.71
C ASN A 3 -12.45 52.98 -59.74
N SER A 4 -11.58 51.98 -59.68
CA SER A 4 -11.82 50.68 -60.32
C SER A 4 -11.21 49.59 -59.46
N SER A 5 -12.09 48.69 -59.07
CA SER A 5 -11.97 47.72 -57.99
C SER A 5 -11.14 46.48 -58.31
N LYS A 6 -10.58 45.95 -57.23
CA LYS A 6 -9.71 44.78 -57.10
C LYS A 6 -10.44 43.47 -57.38
N ILE A 7 -9.74 42.49 -57.97
CA ILE A 7 -10.02 41.06 -57.82
C ILE A 7 -8.77 40.45 -57.16
N TYR A 8 -8.96 39.88 -55.97
CA TYR A 8 -7.93 39.17 -55.21
C TYR A 8 -7.93 37.69 -55.63
N ALA A 9 -6.79 37.18 -56.08
CA ALA A 9 -6.48 35.76 -56.08
C ALA A 9 -5.33 35.54 -55.10
N GLY A 10 -5.64 34.97 -53.93
CA GLY A 10 -4.67 34.65 -52.90
C GLY A 10 -3.98 33.32 -53.18
N LEU A 11 -2.65 33.33 -53.17
CA LEU A 11 -1.81 32.15 -53.01
C LEU A 11 -1.11 32.28 -51.64
N PHE A 12 -1.61 31.55 -50.66
CA PHE A 12 -0.95 31.34 -49.37
C PHE A 12 0.11 30.25 -49.56
N SER A 13 1.37 30.64 -49.62
CA SER A 13 2.49 29.69 -49.45
C SER A 13 2.66 29.41 -47.95
N CYS A 14 2.16 28.28 -47.47
CA CYS A 14 2.48 27.75 -46.16
C CYS A 14 3.93 27.23 -46.17
N LEU A 15 4.85 28.00 -45.57
CA LEU A 15 6.18 27.53 -45.24
C LEU A 15 6.07 26.59 -44.02
N LEU A 16 5.99 25.28 -44.27
CA LEU A 16 6.12 24.25 -43.25
C LEU A 16 7.59 24.19 -42.81
N VAL A 17 7.93 24.92 -41.75
CA VAL A 17 9.17 24.68 -41.00
C VAL A 17 8.96 23.41 -40.18
N THR A 18 9.34 22.27 -40.74
CA THR A 18 9.45 21.02 -39.99
C THR A 18 10.69 21.12 -39.10
N THR A 19 10.51 21.55 -37.85
CA THR A 19 11.52 21.29 -36.80
C THR A 19 11.54 19.78 -36.56
N PHE A 20 12.43 19.08 -37.26
CA PHE A 20 12.87 17.75 -36.83
C PHE A 20 13.57 17.93 -35.48
N LEU A 21 12.85 17.67 -34.39
CA LEU A 21 13.46 17.24 -33.14
C LEU A 21 14.10 15.88 -33.43
N GLN A 22 15.33 15.92 -33.94
CA GLN A 22 16.22 14.77 -33.90
C GLN A 22 16.34 14.39 -32.43
N GLN A 23 15.71 13.29 -32.03
CA GLN A 23 16.11 12.55 -30.84
C GLN A 23 17.60 12.25 -31.04
N ARG A 24 18.47 13.08 -30.48
CA ARG A 24 19.85 12.69 -30.27
C ARG A 24 19.76 11.45 -29.39
N SER A 25 20.08 10.30 -29.97
CA SER A 25 20.60 9.19 -29.21
C SER A 25 21.64 9.78 -28.26
N ALA A 26 21.44 9.60 -26.96
CA ALA A 26 22.46 9.89 -25.97
C ALA A 26 23.59 8.89 -26.22
N ALA A 27 24.44 9.20 -27.21
CA ALA A 27 25.74 8.60 -27.34
C ALA A 27 26.37 8.72 -25.96
N THR A 28 26.69 7.56 -25.38
CA THR A 28 27.22 7.36 -24.03
C THR A 28 28.28 8.41 -23.71
N GLU A 29 27.88 9.50 -23.04
CA GLU A 29 28.82 10.51 -22.57
C GLU A 29 29.68 9.88 -21.45
N PRO A 30 31.01 10.02 -21.49
CA PRO A 30 31.89 9.30 -20.57
C PRO A 30 31.74 9.81 -19.13
N ALA A 31 31.66 8.87 -18.18
CA ALA A 31 31.56 9.16 -16.73
C ALA A 31 32.79 9.87 -16.14
N ALA A 32 33.95 9.75 -16.77
CA ALA A 32 35.21 10.28 -16.25
C ALA A 32 35.22 11.81 -16.06
N ASP A 33 34.33 12.52 -16.76
CA ASP A 33 34.21 13.98 -16.70
C ASP A 33 33.08 14.45 -15.75
N ARG A 34 32.31 13.52 -15.17
CA ARG A 34 31.14 13.83 -14.32
C ARG A 34 31.50 13.64 -12.85
N SER A 35 31.57 14.74 -12.11
CA SER A 35 32.01 14.74 -10.69
C SER A 35 30.85 14.80 -9.69
N ASP A 36 29.67 15.22 -10.12
CA ASP A 36 28.53 15.43 -9.23
C ASP A 36 27.64 14.19 -9.19
N LYS A 37 27.72 13.41 -8.10
CA LYS A 37 27.14 12.07 -8.05
C LYS A 37 25.76 12.08 -7.40
N HIS A 38 24.80 11.49 -8.10
CA HIS A 38 23.42 11.36 -7.63
C HIS A 38 22.92 9.92 -7.74
N VAL A 39 21.92 9.58 -6.92
CA VAL A 39 21.24 8.27 -6.99
C VAL A 39 19.73 8.46 -7.04
N LEU A 40 19.08 7.74 -7.96
CA LEU A 40 17.64 7.50 -7.99
C LEU A 40 17.38 6.00 -7.80
N ILE A 41 16.77 5.61 -6.69
CA ILE A 41 16.28 4.24 -6.47
C ILE A 41 14.78 4.21 -6.71
N ILE A 42 14.34 3.29 -7.57
CA ILE A 42 12.94 3.09 -7.94
C ILE A 42 12.52 1.70 -7.47
N GLY A 43 11.55 1.63 -6.56
CA GLY A 43 10.92 0.41 -6.11
C GLY A 43 9.60 0.16 -6.85
N MET A 44 9.45 -1.00 -7.49
CA MET A 44 8.24 -1.44 -8.18
C MET A 44 7.63 -2.64 -7.44
N ASP A 45 6.80 -2.39 -6.44
CA ASP A 45 6.30 -3.43 -5.52
C ASP A 45 5.61 -4.59 -6.27
N GLY A 46 5.93 -5.82 -5.88
CA GLY A 46 5.27 -7.02 -6.38
C GLY A 46 5.44 -7.29 -7.88
N THR A 47 6.46 -6.76 -8.55
CA THR A 47 6.66 -6.93 -10.00
C THR A 47 7.43 -8.21 -10.33
N ARG A 48 6.83 -9.15 -11.08
CA ARG A 48 7.53 -10.36 -11.52
C ARG A 48 8.48 -10.08 -12.71
N PRO A 49 9.68 -10.68 -12.75
CA PRO A 49 10.61 -10.49 -13.88
C PRO A 49 10.07 -10.96 -15.23
N ASP A 50 9.34 -12.08 -15.26
CA ASP A 50 8.75 -12.62 -16.49
C ASP A 50 7.61 -11.74 -17.04
N ALA A 51 6.85 -11.09 -16.16
CA ALA A 51 5.85 -10.11 -16.55
C ALA A 51 6.49 -8.80 -17.06
N LEU A 52 7.57 -8.33 -16.41
CA LEU A 52 8.35 -7.19 -16.89
C LEU A 52 8.86 -7.43 -18.32
N LEU A 53 9.44 -8.60 -18.58
CA LEU A 53 9.97 -8.95 -19.91
C LEU A 53 8.90 -9.17 -20.98
N LYS A 54 7.63 -9.37 -20.61
CA LYS A 54 6.50 -9.51 -21.53
C LYS A 54 5.80 -8.17 -21.83
N ALA A 55 5.85 -7.23 -20.89
CA ALA A 55 5.21 -5.93 -21.00
C ALA A 55 5.86 -5.03 -22.07
N LYS A 56 5.12 -4.06 -22.61
CA LYS A 56 5.67 -3.07 -23.55
C LYS A 56 6.29 -1.91 -22.80
N THR A 57 7.56 -2.03 -22.46
CA THR A 57 8.26 -1.12 -21.55
C THR A 57 9.44 -0.42 -22.22
N PRO A 58 9.22 0.53 -23.15
CA PRO A 58 10.31 1.14 -23.92
C PRO A 58 11.36 1.85 -23.05
N THR A 59 10.98 2.31 -21.84
CA THR A 59 11.92 2.93 -20.91
C THR A 59 12.78 1.88 -20.25
N PHE A 60 12.20 0.82 -19.68
CA PHE A 60 12.94 -0.28 -19.07
C PHE A 60 13.77 -1.04 -20.10
N ASP A 61 13.26 -1.26 -21.32
CA ASP A 61 14.00 -1.87 -22.43
C ASP A 61 15.29 -1.10 -22.72
N ARG A 62 15.21 0.24 -22.71
CA ARG A 62 16.36 1.11 -22.86
C ARG A 62 17.31 1.02 -21.66
N LEU A 63 16.80 1.08 -20.43
CA LEU A 63 17.63 0.95 -19.22
C LEU A 63 18.35 -0.40 -19.15
N ILE A 64 17.69 -1.49 -19.54
CA ILE A 64 18.25 -2.85 -19.61
C ILE A 64 19.35 -2.92 -20.68
N LYS A 65 19.08 -2.35 -21.86
CA LYS A 65 20.04 -2.34 -22.98
C LYS A 65 21.30 -1.51 -22.69
N GLU A 66 21.12 -0.36 -22.04
CA GLU A 66 22.19 0.60 -21.77
C GLU A 66 22.86 0.41 -20.40
N GLY A 67 22.28 -0.41 -19.53
CA GLY A 67 22.71 -0.62 -18.16
C GLY A 67 23.09 -2.07 -17.86
N ALA A 68 23.27 -2.36 -16.57
CA ALA A 68 23.47 -3.69 -16.06
C ALA A 68 22.12 -4.30 -15.63
N PHE A 69 21.84 -5.53 -16.02
CA PHE A 69 20.55 -6.18 -15.77
C PHE A 69 20.68 -7.63 -15.31
N THR A 70 19.75 -8.05 -14.45
CA THR A 70 19.41 -9.46 -14.22
C THR A 70 17.91 -9.59 -13.94
N ASP A 71 17.29 -10.65 -14.47
CA ASP A 71 15.93 -11.10 -14.15
C ASP A 71 15.92 -12.24 -13.11
N ASP A 72 17.09 -12.50 -12.50
CA ASP A 72 17.33 -13.60 -11.57
C ASP A 72 18.01 -13.10 -10.28
N ALA A 73 17.70 -11.88 -9.84
CA ALA A 73 18.04 -11.45 -8.49
C ALA A 73 17.17 -12.20 -7.48
N ASN A 74 17.68 -12.38 -6.27
CA ASN A 74 16.99 -13.12 -5.21
C ASN A 74 16.64 -12.23 -4.02
N ILE A 75 15.46 -12.45 -3.46
CA ILE A 75 15.01 -11.75 -2.25
C ILE A 75 15.78 -12.12 -0.98
N LEU A 76 16.50 -13.25 -1.02
CA LEU A 76 17.25 -13.82 0.09
C LEU A 76 18.52 -14.48 -0.43
N GLY A 77 19.63 -14.26 0.28
CA GLY A 77 20.93 -14.80 -0.09
C GLY A 77 21.27 -16.14 0.56
N ASP A 78 22.40 -16.71 0.15
CA ASP A 78 22.90 -17.99 0.68
C ASP A 78 23.07 -17.95 2.21
N ARG A 79 23.54 -16.80 2.73
CA ARG A 79 23.76 -16.56 4.17
C ARG A 79 22.46 -16.55 4.97
N TYR A 80 21.38 -16.02 4.41
CA TYR A 80 20.14 -15.76 5.14
C TYR A 80 18.93 -16.16 4.31
N GLN A 81 18.25 -17.23 4.75
CA GLN A 81 17.15 -17.88 4.02
C GLN A 81 15.86 -17.95 4.86
N LYS A 82 15.78 -17.20 5.96
CA LYS A 82 14.75 -17.35 6.99
C LYS A 82 13.84 -16.12 7.08
N ASN A 83 13.15 -15.82 5.99
CA ASN A 83 12.10 -14.80 6.04
C ASN A 83 11.05 -15.08 4.99
N ASP A 84 9.80 -14.86 5.34
CA ASP A 84 8.77 -14.96 4.33
C ASP A 84 8.86 -13.77 3.34
N THR A 85 8.23 -13.93 2.20
CA THR A 85 8.11 -12.97 1.11
C THR A 85 7.12 -11.86 1.46
N ILE A 86 7.36 -11.14 2.55
CA ILE A 86 6.52 -10.03 3.04
C ILE A 86 7.24 -8.70 2.77
N SER A 87 6.50 -7.65 2.43
CA SER A 87 7.08 -6.39 1.92
C SER A 87 7.96 -5.66 2.94
N GLY A 88 7.56 -5.59 4.22
CA GLY A 88 8.31 -4.90 5.28
C GLY A 88 9.76 -5.38 5.39
N PRO A 89 10.02 -6.69 5.49
CA PRO A 89 11.37 -7.21 5.44
C PRO A 89 12.12 -7.00 4.12
N GLY A 90 11.46 -7.15 2.98
CA GLY A 90 12.06 -6.94 1.66
C GLY A 90 12.56 -5.50 1.50
N TRP A 91 11.68 -4.52 1.73
CA TRP A 91 12.03 -3.09 1.72
C TRP A 91 13.09 -2.73 2.77
N SER A 92 13.04 -3.34 3.95
CA SER A 92 14.10 -3.17 4.96
C SER A 92 15.45 -3.67 4.46
N SER A 93 15.50 -4.84 3.80
CA SER A 93 16.73 -5.39 3.26
C SER A 93 17.29 -4.53 2.12
N ILE A 94 16.43 -4.09 1.20
CA ILE A 94 16.80 -3.17 0.11
C ILE A 94 17.42 -1.89 0.67
N LEU A 95 16.75 -1.25 1.62
CA LEU A 95 17.07 0.11 2.07
C LEU A 95 18.11 0.16 3.20
N THR A 96 18.47 -0.96 3.81
CA THR A 96 19.57 -1.03 4.81
C THR A 96 20.83 -1.70 4.26
N GLY A 97 20.69 -2.52 3.20
CA GLY A 97 21.79 -3.31 2.64
C GLY A 97 22.21 -4.49 3.50
N VAL A 98 21.36 -4.90 4.47
CA VAL A 98 21.58 -6.06 5.33
C VAL A 98 20.33 -6.94 5.38
N TRP A 99 20.47 -8.19 5.80
CA TRP A 99 19.34 -9.12 5.93
C TRP A 99 18.56 -8.94 7.25
N ALA A 100 17.42 -9.61 7.36
CA ALA A 100 16.49 -9.44 8.48
C ALA A 100 16.99 -9.94 9.83
N ASP A 101 17.97 -10.84 9.88
CA ASP A 101 18.66 -11.16 11.13
C ASP A 101 19.47 -9.99 11.69
N LYS A 102 19.87 -9.03 10.85
CA LYS A 102 20.54 -7.79 11.26
C LYS A 102 19.53 -6.68 11.51
N HIS A 103 18.72 -6.32 10.51
CA HIS A 103 17.78 -5.20 10.65
C HIS A 103 16.54 -5.50 11.51
N GLY A 104 16.30 -6.76 11.88
CA GLY A 104 15.30 -7.18 12.87
C GLY A 104 13.84 -7.10 12.44
N VAL A 105 13.54 -6.97 11.14
CA VAL A 105 12.17 -6.87 10.62
C VAL A 105 11.79 -8.16 9.92
N HIS A 106 10.80 -8.85 10.46
CA HIS A 106 10.34 -10.16 9.98
C HIS A 106 8.92 -10.15 9.40
N ASP A 107 8.19 -9.04 9.56
CA ASP A 107 6.84 -8.85 9.04
C ASP A 107 6.50 -7.35 8.92
N ASN A 108 5.27 -7.05 8.48
CA ASN A 108 4.76 -5.68 8.32
C ASN A 108 4.42 -4.98 9.65
N SER A 109 4.66 -5.60 10.81
CA SER A 109 4.52 -4.92 12.11
C SER A 109 5.74 -4.08 12.47
N PHE A 110 6.89 -4.35 11.83
CA PHE A 110 8.19 -3.72 12.13
C PHE A 110 8.63 -3.87 13.59
N LYS A 111 7.99 -4.76 14.36
CA LYS A 111 8.38 -5.07 15.73
C LYS A 111 9.73 -5.78 15.72
N GLY A 112 10.67 -5.31 16.54
CA GLY A 112 12.02 -5.84 16.61
C GLY A 112 13.02 -5.15 15.68
N LYS A 113 12.60 -4.13 14.91
CA LYS A 113 13.50 -3.35 14.06
C LYS A 113 14.74 -2.87 14.80
N ASN A 114 15.89 -2.97 14.16
CA ASN A 114 17.22 -2.69 14.71
C ASN A 114 17.99 -1.66 13.86
N TYR A 115 17.28 -0.62 13.41
CA TYR A 115 17.86 0.40 12.52
C TYR A 115 18.89 1.31 13.21
N GLU A 116 18.99 1.29 14.53
CA GLU A 116 20.08 2.01 15.22
C GLU A 116 21.45 1.37 14.95
N LEU A 117 21.53 0.04 15.00
CA LEU A 117 22.75 -0.70 14.67
C LEU A 117 22.92 -0.88 13.16
N PHE A 118 21.83 -1.07 12.44
CA PHE A 118 21.82 -1.26 10.99
C PHE A 118 20.98 -0.19 10.28
N PRO A 119 21.47 1.05 10.23
CA PRO A 119 20.71 2.17 9.69
C PRO A 119 20.44 2.04 8.20
N HIS A 120 19.36 2.70 7.79
CA HIS A 120 18.99 2.82 6.38
C HIS A 120 19.97 3.69 5.58
N PHE A 121 19.87 3.57 4.27
CA PHE A 121 20.72 4.18 3.26
C PHE A 121 20.95 5.68 3.48
N PHE A 122 19.90 6.48 3.66
CA PHE A 122 20.06 7.93 3.85
C PHE A 122 20.85 8.30 5.11
N LYS A 123 20.60 7.62 6.24
CA LYS A 123 21.35 7.85 7.47
C LYS A 123 22.83 7.48 7.32
N ARG A 124 23.14 6.43 6.55
CA ARG A 124 24.53 6.05 6.22
C ARG A 124 25.20 7.10 5.32
N LEU A 125 24.51 7.54 4.26
CA LEU A 125 24.99 8.59 3.37
C LEU A 125 25.33 9.86 4.15
N LYS A 126 24.41 10.33 5.00
CA LYS A 126 24.59 11.57 5.77
C LYS A 126 25.70 11.53 6.82
N ARG A 127 26.15 10.33 7.24
CA ARG A 127 27.34 10.21 8.11
C ARG A 127 28.62 10.63 7.41
N GLN A 128 28.73 10.44 6.10
CA GLN A 128 29.91 10.82 5.31
C GLN A 128 29.70 12.06 4.46
N ARG A 129 28.46 12.34 4.07
CA ARG A 129 28.03 13.51 3.30
C ARG A 129 26.88 14.22 4.04
N PRO A 130 27.16 14.97 5.13
CA PRO A 130 26.12 15.68 5.88
C PRO A 130 25.35 16.71 5.05
N ASP A 131 25.95 17.16 3.93
CA ASP A 131 25.36 18.03 2.92
C ASP A 131 24.38 17.33 1.98
N ALA A 132 24.34 15.99 1.97
CA ALA A 132 23.51 15.22 1.05
C ALA A 132 22.02 15.47 1.29
N LYS A 133 21.32 15.93 0.24
CA LYS A 133 19.87 16.13 0.26
C LYS A 133 19.15 14.86 -0.12
N THR A 134 18.31 14.34 0.78
CA THR A 134 17.64 13.05 0.61
C THR A 134 16.13 13.17 0.48
N VAL A 135 15.54 12.37 -0.43
CA VAL A 135 14.11 12.45 -0.75
C VAL A 135 13.44 11.07 -0.73
N SER A 136 12.29 10.97 -0.06
CA SER A 136 11.46 9.75 -0.03
C SER A 136 10.03 10.05 -0.48
N LEU A 137 9.60 9.43 -1.57
CA LEU A 137 8.23 9.56 -2.11
C LEU A 137 7.60 8.18 -2.23
N VAL A 138 6.61 7.91 -1.38
CA VAL A 138 6.05 6.56 -1.23
C VAL A 138 4.54 6.59 -1.10
N SER A 139 3.87 5.52 -1.53
CA SER A 139 2.44 5.29 -1.32
C SER A 139 2.16 4.28 -0.20
N TRP A 140 3.13 3.45 0.16
CA TRP A 140 3.08 2.60 1.35
C TRP A 140 3.80 3.27 2.52
N ALA A 141 3.01 3.88 3.41
CA ALA A 141 3.49 4.70 4.53
C ALA A 141 4.61 4.06 5.39
N PRO A 142 4.59 2.74 5.70
CA PRO A 142 5.61 2.12 6.54
C PRO A 142 7.05 2.28 6.04
N ILE A 143 7.30 2.41 4.73
CA ILE A 143 8.66 2.68 4.23
C ILE A 143 9.19 3.98 4.82
N HIS A 144 8.38 5.05 4.80
CA HIS A 144 8.81 6.33 5.37
C HIS A 144 8.75 6.33 6.89
N GLU A 145 7.64 5.86 7.48
CA GLU A 145 7.42 5.92 8.93
C GLU A 145 8.39 5.06 9.76
N HIS A 146 8.95 4.00 9.15
CA HIS A 146 9.84 3.08 9.86
C HIS A 146 11.25 3.01 9.32
N ILE A 147 11.45 3.15 8.00
CA ILE A 147 12.75 2.93 7.37
C ILE A 147 13.42 4.25 7.02
N LEU A 148 12.79 5.10 6.20
CA LEU A 148 13.37 6.34 5.65
C LEU A 148 12.87 7.59 6.39
N SER A 149 12.71 7.51 7.70
CA SER A 149 12.17 8.61 8.53
C SER A 149 13.07 9.84 8.57
N GLU A 150 14.36 9.70 8.27
CA GLU A 150 15.37 10.78 8.27
C GLU A 150 15.62 11.40 6.87
N ALA A 151 14.66 11.28 5.94
CA ALA A 151 14.71 12.00 4.66
C ALA A 151 14.48 13.50 4.85
N ASP A 152 15.17 14.37 4.09
CA ASP A 152 14.95 15.83 4.16
C ASP A 152 13.61 16.24 3.58
N ILE A 153 13.23 15.63 2.47
CA ILE A 153 11.92 15.79 1.85
C ILE A 153 11.25 14.43 1.86
N ALA A 154 10.11 14.35 2.54
CA ALA A 154 9.32 13.15 2.57
C ALA A 154 7.86 13.46 2.25
N GLN A 155 7.28 12.66 1.35
CA GLN A 155 5.85 12.71 1.10
C GLN A 155 5.32 11.29 1.00
N VAL A 156 4.40 10.99 1.92
CA VAL A 156 3.55 9.81 1.82
C VAL A 156 2.31 10.23 1.05
N PHE A 157 2.07 9.57 -0.07
CA PHE A 157 0.88 9.78 -0.88
C PHE A 157 -0.14 8.75 -0.41
N PRO A 158 -1.08 9.13 0.49
CA PRO A 158 -2.13 8.20 0.86
C PRO A 158 -2.89 7.80 -0.39
N LEU A 159 -3.55 6.64 -0.35
CA LEU A 159 -4.66 6.37 -1.23
C LEU A 159 -5.60 7.57 -1.20
N PRO A 160 -5.82 8.30 -2.31
CA PRO A 160 -7.09 8.97 -2.46
C PRO A 160 -8.13 7.84 -2.36
N ARG A 161 -8.88 7.81 -1.26
CA ARG A 161 -10.04 6.94 -1.21
C ARG A 161 -11.00 7.47 -2.25
N GLY A 162 -10.97 6.88 -3.43
CA GLY A 162 -12.02 7.20 -4.39
C GLY A 162 -13.31 6.49 -4.01
N LYS A 163 -14.35 6.76 -4.78
CA LYS A 163 -15.69 6.19 -4.59
C LYS A 163 -15.67 4.68 -4.38
N GLN A 164 -16.52 4.19 -3.48
CA GLN A 164 -16.76 2.78 -3.24
C GLN A 164 -15.48 1.98 -2.94
N GLN A 165 -14.63 2.49 -2.05
CA GLN A 165 -13.49 1.72 -1.54
C GLN A 165 -13.81 1.06 -0.19
N THR A 166 -13.07 -0.01 0.09
CA THR A 166 -13.10 -0.64 1.40
C THR A 166 -12.62 0.34 2.46
N ALA A 167 -13.46 0.61 3.46
CA ALA A 167 -13.09 1.31 4.66
C ALA A 167 -12.84 0.33 5.80
N ASP A 168 -11.57 0.12 6.10
CA ASP A 168 -11.09 -0.67 7.22
C ASP A 168 -10.50 0.25 8.29
N LEU A 169 -11.25 0.50 9.36
CA LEU A 169 -10.78 1.26 10.52
C LEU A 169 -10.61 0.30 11.69
N ARG A 170 -9.35 -0.06 11.96
CA ARG A 170 -8.94 -0.96 13.04
C ARG A 170 -8.07 -0.22 14.05
N VAL A 171 -8.39 -0.35 15.33
CA VAL A 171 -7.64 0.27 16.42
C VAL A 171 -7.29 -0.79 17.46
N SER A 172 -6.06 -0.78 17.96
CA SER A 172 -5.62 -1.67 19.04
C SER A 172 -6.04 -1.10 20.40
N GLY A 173 -6.77 -1.88 21.18
CA GLY A 173 -7.12 -1.58 22.57
C GLY A 173 -5.89 -1.39 23.45
N ASP A 174 -4.82 -2.16 23.21
CA ASP A 174 -3.56 -2.03 23.95
C ASP A 174 -2.92 -0.65 23.76
N LYS A 175 -2.99 -0.09 22.53
CA LYS A 175 -2.47 1.26 22.25
C LYS A 175 -3.22 2.37 22.98
N ILE A 176 -4.46 2.11 23.40
CA ILE A 176 -5.31 3.06 24.11
C ILE A 176 -5.51 2.67 25.59
N ASN A 177 -4.75 1.69 26.08
CA ASN A 177 -4.81 1.16 27.45
C ASN A 177 -6.20 0.66 27.88
N ILE A 178 -6.92 0.01 26.96
CA ILE A 178 -8.21 -0.64 27.24
C ILE A 178 -8.12 -2.12 26.86
N ASP A 179 -8.28 -3.02 27.82
CA ASP A 179 -8.45 -4.44 27.56
C ASP A 179 -9.92 -4.72 27.26
N THR A 180 -10.26 -4.95 25.99
CA THR A 180 -11.64 -5.24 25.57
C THR A 180 -12.06 -6.69 25.84
N ARG A 181 -11.20 -7.47 26.51
CA ARG A 181 -11.34 -8.90 26.79
C ARG A 181 -11.24 -9.20 28.28
N ASP A 182 -11.54 -8.21 29.13
CA ASP A 182 -11.45 -8.31 30.58
C ASP A 182 -12.72 -8.93 31.23
N GLY A 183 -13.68 -9.37 30.40
CA GLY A 183 -14.97 -9.92 30.84
C GLY A 183 -15.99 -8.86 31.29
N LYS A 184 -15.66 -7.56 31.25
CA LYS A 184 -16.58 -6.46 31.56
C LYS A 184 -17.35 -6.01 30.32
N TRP A 185 -18.40 -5.24 30.57
CA TRP A 185 -19.19 -4.62 29.51
C TRP A 185 -18.44 -3.47 28.88
N HIS A 186 -18.31 -3.54 27.56
CA HIS A 186 -17.81 -2.48 26.69
C HIS A 186 -18.87 -2.07 25.67
N HIS A 187 -18.74 -0.87 25.14
CA HIS A 187 -19.56 -0.32 24.06
C HIS A 187 -18.67 0.04 22.87
N LEU A 188 -18.94 -0.57 21.71
CA LEU A 188 -18.26 -0.25 20.46
C LEU A 188 -19.27 0.38 19.51
N LEU A 189 -18.91 1.53 18.95
CA LEU A 189 -19.77 2.30 18.06
C LEU A 189 -18.96 2.87 16.90
N ALA A 190 -19.53 2.85 15.69
CA ALA A 190 -18.97 3.53 14.54
C ALA A 190 -19.98 4.49 13.92
N THR A 191 -19.53 5.68 13.52
CA THR A 191 -20.35 6.65 12.77
C THR A 191 -19.72 6.93 11.41
N ARG A 192 -20.52 6.99 10.35
CA ARG A 192 -20.13 7.73 9.13
C ARG A 192 -20.89 9.05 9.08
N GLN A 193 -20.16 10.15 9.01
CA GLN A 193 -20.69 11.48 8.75
C GLN A 193 -19.98 12.07 7.53
N LYS A 194 -20.72 12.36 6.47
CA LYS A 194 -20.18 12.72 5.15
C LYS A 194 -19.19 11.65 4.66
N ASP A 195 -17.93 12.02 4.52
CA ASP A 195 -16.82 11.18 4.09
C ASP A 195 -15.95 10.71 5.26
N THR A 196 -16.37 10.91 6.50
CA THR A 196 -15.56 10.57 7.68
C THR A 196 -16.20 9.44 8.47
N LEU A 197 -15.45 8.34 8.65
CA LEU A 197 -15.80 7.21 9.50
C LEU A 197 -15.04 7.30 10.81
N ASN A 198 -15.76 7.37 11.93
CA ASN A 198 -15.19 7.42 13.27
C ASN A 198 -15.53 6.14 14.03
N LEU A 199 -14.62 5.70 14.91
CA LEU A 199 -14.78 4.55 15.78
C LEU A 199 -14.64 5.01 17.24
N TYR A 200 -15.57 4.56 18.08
CA TYR A 200 -15.67 4.92 19.48
C TYR A 200 -15.69 3.66 20.33
N LEU A 201 -14.95 3.67 21.43
CA LEU A 201 -14.96 2.63 22.45
C LEU A 201 -15.26 3.27 23.80
N ASP A 202 -16.28 2.76 24.48
CA ASP A 202 -16.77 3.24 25.77
C ASP A 202 -17.03 4.76 25.77
N GLY A 203 -17.57 5.25 24.65
CA GLY A 203 -17.92 6.66 24.44
C GLY A 203 -16.75 7.57 24.05
N LYS A 204 -15.52 7.07 24.01
CA LYS A 204 -14.34 7.81 23.57
C LYS A 204 -14.04 7.54 22.11
N GLU A 205 -13.77 8.58 21.32
CA GLU A 205 -13.25 8.41 19.95
C GLU A 205 -11.85 7.80 20.00
N ILE A 206 -11.64 6.70 19.28
CA ILE A 206 -10.39 5.93 19.26
C ILE A 206 -9.73 5.88 17.88
N GLY A 207 -10.46 6.30 16.84
CA GLY A 207 -9.92 6.38 15.49
C GLY A 207 -10.89 7.09 14.54
N SER A 208 -10.32 7.71 13.51
CA SER A 208 -11.04 8.40 12.45
C SER A 208 -10.41 8.09 11.10
N LEU A 209 -11.23 8.13 10.06
CA LEU A 209 -10.87 7.78 8.70
C LEU A 209 -11.67 8.64 7.72
N SER A 210 -11.00 9.61 7.10
CA SER A 210 -11.59 10.51 6.10
C SER A 210 -11.61 9.88 4.70
N GLY A 211 -12.29 10.52 3.74
CA GLY A 211 -12.41 10.04 2.35
C GLY A 211 -13.29 8.80 2.16
N VAL A 212 -14.11 8.42 3.13
CA VAL A 212 -15.03 7.27 3.09
C VAL A 212 -16.25 7.60 2.23
N ASP A 213 -16.08 7.53 0.91
CA ASP A 213 -17.15 7.67 -0.07
C ASP A 213 -17.75 6.30 -0.42
N LEU A 214 -18.91 5.99 0.16
CA LEU A 214 -19.64 4.73 0.00
C LEU A 214 -20.95 5.02 -0.75
N ASP A 215 -21.22 4.22 -1.78
CA ASP A 215 -22.45 4.31 -2.59
C ASP A 215 -22.79 2.94 -3.19
N TYR A 216 -23.03 1.95 -2.35
CA TYR A 216 -23.37 0.58 -2.80
C TYR A 216 -24.32 -0.07 -1.80
N LYS A 217 -25.11 -1.05 -2.22
CA LYS A 217 -25.97 -1.79 -1.29
C LYS A 217 -25.21 -2.86 -0.52
N LEU A 218 -25.56 -3.06 0.75
CA LEU A 218 -25.19 -4.29 1.45
C LEU A 218 -25.82 -5.49 0.75
N GLY A 219 -25.05 -6.55 0.53
CA GLY A 219 -25.51 -7.74 -0.19
C GLY A 219 -25.59 -8.99 0.67
N GLY A 220 -26.06 -10.07 0.05
CA GLY A 220 -26.53 -11.27 0.75
C GLY A 220 -28.01 -11.16 1.14
N ASP A 221 -28.56 -12.27 1.62
CA ASP A 221 -29.96 -12.36 2.03
C ASP A 221 -30.17 -11.95 3.50
N PHE A 222 -29.10 -12.02 4.30
CA PHE A 222 -29.17 -11.84 5.75
C PHE A 222 -28.04 -10.97 6.30
N TYR A 223 -28.37 -10.28 7.39
CA TYR A 223 -27.45 -9.69 8.34
C TYR A 223 -27.33 -10.60 9.56
N PHE A 224 -26.15 -10.71 10.15
CA PHE A 224 -25.91 -11.64 11.25
C PHE A 224 -25.50 -10.89 12.51
N LEU A 225 -25.98 -11.32 13.68
CA LEU A 225 -25.50 -10.88 15.00
C LEU A 225 -24.74 -12.02 15.68
N GLY A 226 -23.62 -11.68 16.32
CA GLY A 226 -22.72 -12.65 16.96
C GLY A 226 -21.94 -13.52 15.98
N ARG A 227 -22.01 -13.24 14.68
CA ARG A 227 -21.24 -13.87 13.60
C ARG A 227 -21.36 -13.04 12.31
N ASP A 228 -20.73 -13.50 11.23
CA ASP A 228 -21.13 -13.17 9.86
C ASP A 228 -21.29 -14.44 9.00
N SER A 229 -21.31 -14.28 7.67
CA SER A 229 -21.53 -15.39 6.74
C SER A 229 -20.28 -16.23 6.48
N ARG A 230 -19.12 -15.91 7.09
CA ARG A 230 -17.93 -16.76 7.01
C ARG A 230 -18.20 -18.11 7.69
N THR A 231 -17.60 -19.15 7.13
CA THR A 231 -17.56 -20.49 7.72
C THR A 231 -16.34 -20.59 8.65
N GLY A 232 -16.47 -21.31 9.77
CA GLY A 232 -15.36 -21.55 10.71
C GLY A 232 -15.57 -20.98 12.12
N PRO A 233 -14.50 -20.71 12.89
CA PRO A 233 -14.55 -20.32 14.30
C PRO A 233 -14.78 -18.82 14.55
N THR A 234 -15.11 -18.04 13.52
CA THR A 234 -15.30 -16.57 13.62
C THR A 234 -16.70 -16.21 14.14
N CYS A 235 -17.08 -16.83 15.25
CA CYS A 235 -18.29 -16.50 16.00
C CYS A 235 -17.93 -15.61 17.19
N PHE A 236 -18.92 -14.92 17.73
CA PHE A 236 -18.75 -14.16 18.96
C PHE A 236 -18.84 -15.10 20.17
N HIS A 237 -17.78 -15.13 20.97
CA HIS A 237 -17.68 -15.89 22.21
C HIS A 237 -17.83 -14.96 23.40
N GLY A 238 -19.07 -14.69 23.82
CA GLY A 238 -19.34 -13.77 24.93
C GLY A 238 -20.82 -13.45 25.04
N GLN A 239 -21.14 -12.29 25.62
CA GLN A 239 -22.51 -11.76 25.64
C GLN A 239 -22.60 -10.45 24.86
N LEU A 240 -23.66 -10.33 24.08
CA LEU A 240 -24.01 -9.14 23.30
C LEU A 240 -25.25 -8.50 23.91
N ASP A 241 -25.31 -7.18 23.77
CA ASP A 241 -26.47 -6.39 24.14
C ASP A 241 -26.55 -5.14 23.25
N ASP A 242 -27.70 -4.47 23.21
CA ASP A 242 -27.88 -3.15 22.63
C ASP A 242 -27.26 -2.98 21.24
N ILE A 243 -27.62 -3.87 20.31
CA ILE A 243 -27.21 -3.72 18.91
C ILE A 243 -28.20 -2.77 18.22
N ARG A 244 -27.70 -1.63 17.73
CA ARG A 244 -28.55 -0.61 17.10
C ARG A 244 -27.88 -0.04 15.87
N LEU A 245 -28.70 0.23 14.85
CA LEU A 245 -28.27 0.79 13.58
C LEU A 245 -29.15 2.00 13.25
N TRP A 246 -28.51 3.11 12.89
CA TRP A 246 -29.17 4.34 12.46
C TRP A 246 -28.77 4.71 11.04
N ASN A 247 -29.70 5.29 10.29
CA ASN A 247 -29.46 5.94 8.99
C ASN A 247 -29.02 7.43 9.14
N ARG A 248 -28.34 7.75 10.24
CA ARG A 248 -27.73 9.04 10.51
C ARG A 248 -26.52 8.88 11.44
N ALA A 249 -25.61 9.85 11.40
CA ALA A 249 -24.58 9.99 12.43
C ALA A 249 -25.21 10.44 13.76
N LEU A 250 -24.82 9.80 14.87
CA LEU A 250 -25.09 10.29 16.22
C LEU A 250 -24.13 11.44 16.56
N THR A 251 -24.60 12.38 17.39
CA THR A 251 -23.76 13.44 17.97
C THR A 251 -22.97 12.94 19.16
N ASP A 252 -21.89 13.61 19.56
CA ASP A 252 -21.06 13.25 20.71
C ASP A 252 -21.89 13.04 22.00
N LYS A 253 -22.89 13.89 22.23
CA LYS A 253 -23.81 13.74 23.37
C LYS A 253 -24.63 12.45 23.29
N GLN A 254 -25.09 12.08 22.11
CA GLN A 254 -25.83 10.83 21.88
C GLN A 254 -24.91 9.61 21.99
N ILE A 255 -23.65 9.71 21.56
CA ILE A 255 -22.65 8.66 21.70
C ILE A 255 -22.32 8.43 23.17
N ALA A 256 -22.08 9.49 23.95
CA ALA A 256 -21.88 9.40 25.39
C ALA A 256 -23.11 8.79 26.11
N GLN A 257 -24.32 9.14 25.67
CA GLN A 257 -25.55 8.53 26.18
C GLN A 257 -25.59 7.03 25.88
N ALA A 258 -25.29 6.61 24.65
CA ALA A 258 -25.24 5.19 24.27
C ALA A 258 -24.20 4.39 25.09
N ALA A 259 -23.01 4.96 25.28
CA ALA A 259 -21.94 4.34 26.06
C ALA A 259 -22.35 4.10 27.52
N SER A 260 -23.17 4.99 28.11
CA SER A 260 -23.72 4.82 29.46
C SER A 260 -24.78 3.73 29.59
N GLY A 261 -25.21 3.11 28.48
CA GLY A 261 -26.29 2.12 28.44
C GLY A 261 -27.69 2.72 28.24
N ALA A 262 -27.81 4.05 28.17
CA ALA A 262 -29.08 4.69 27.84
C ALA A 262 -29.31 4.67 26.33
N THR A 263 -30.56 4.48 25.89
CA THR A 263 -30.90 4.58 24.46
C THR A 263 -30.92 6.05 24.03
N PRO A 264 -30.10 6.46 23.03
CA PRO A 264 -30.19 7.79 22.44
C PRO A 264 -31.53 7.99 21.72
N ASN A 265 -31.81 9.22 21.25
CA ASN A 265 -32.99 9.49 20.43
C ASN A 265 -33.12 8.48 19.27
N ARG A 266 -34.26 7.76 19.23
CA ARG A 266 -34.56 6.70 18.26
C ARG A 266 -34.89 7.20 16.85
N GLN A 267 -34.91 8.52 16.63
CA GLN A 267 -35.04 9.06 15.27
C GLN A 267 -33.93 8.50 14.38
N GLY A 268 -34.32 7.88 13.26
CA GLY A 268 -33.41 7.28 12.30
C GLY A 268 -32.92 5.86 12.64
N VAL A 269 -33.40 5.23 13.71
CA VAL A 269 -33.13 3.81 13.98
C VAL A 269 -33.77 2.96 12.89
N ILE A 270 -32.97 2.10 12.26
CA ILE A 270 -33.43 1.15 11.21
C ILE A 270 -33.39 -0.31 11.68
N ALA A 271 -32.67 -0.61 12.77
CA ALA A 271 -32.70 -1.91 13.43
C ALA A 271 -32.26 -1.74 14.91
N GLU A 272 -32.89 -2.50 15.82
CA GLU A 272 -32.59 -2.48 17.26
C GLU A 272 -32.83 -3.86 17.87
N TYR A 273 -31.85 -4.35 18.64
CA TYR A 273 -31.87 -5.63 19.34
C TYR A 273 -31.35 -5.44 20.76
N ARG A 274 -32.24 -5.54 21.75
CA ARG A 274 -31.98 -5.21 23.16
C ARG A 274 -31.77 -6.42 24.07
N PHE A 275 -32.09 -7.63 23.60
CA PHE A 275 -31.88 -8.89 24.36
C PHE A 275 -32.51 -8.98 25.79
N GLU A 276 -33.32 -8.00 26.22
CA GLU A 276 -33.94 -7.90 27.55
C GLU A 276 -35.10 -8.88 27.83
N ASP A 277 -35.73 -9.45 26.80
CA ASP A 277 -36.95 -10.27 26.95
C ASP A 277 -36.69 -11.76 27.22
N SER A 278 -35.43 -12.17 27.45
CA SER A 278 -35.11 -13.54 27.86
C SER A 278 -34.97 -13.65 29.37
N LYS A 279 -36.02 -14.15 30.04
CA LYS A 279 -35.92 -14.61 31.44
C LYS A 279 -34.87 -15.72 31.53
N GLY A 280 -33.66 -15.35 31.93
CA GLY A 280 -32.57 -16.28 32.18
C GLY A 280 -31.92 -16.74 30.88
N THR A 281 -30.59 -16.62 30.84
CA THR A 281 -29.70 -17.21 29.84
C THR A 281 -29.83 -16.72 28.40
N ALA A 282 -29.16 -15.61 28.07
CA ALA A 282 -28.49 -15.45 26.78
C ALA A 282 -27.25 -16.38 26.66
N ALA A 283 -27.41 -17.60 27.18
CA ALA A 283 -26.48 -18.71 27.17
C ALA A 283 -27.34 -19.98 27.13
N ASP A 284 -27.73 -20.43 25.93
CA ASP A 284 -28.27 -21.78 25.66
C ASP A 284 -29.80 -22.02 25.71
N SER A 285 -30.71 -21.02 25.77
CA SER A 285 -32.17 -21.30 25.66
C SER A 285 -32.80 -20.90 24.33
N ASP A 286 -32.74 -21.86 23.40
CA ASP A 286 -33.56 -22.12 22.21
C ASP A 286 -34.87 -21.34 22.02
N SER A 287 -34.93 -20.57 20.92
CA SER A 287 -36.08 -20.47 20.00
C SER A 287 -35.84 -19.48 18.86
N GLN A 288 -34.75 -18.69 18.90
CA GLN A 288 -34.36 -17.78 17.79
C GLN A 288 -32.88 -17.89 17.35
N PHE A 289 -32.07 -18.71 18.02
CA PHE A 289 -30.69 -19.01 17.59
C PHE A 289 -30.72 -20.23 16.68
N LEU A 290 -30.37 -20.07 15.40
CA LEU A 290 -30.23 -21.19 14.46
C LEU A 290 -28.85 -21.82 14.58
N ASP A 291 -28.81 -23.14 14.76
CA ASP A 291 -27.62 -23.95 14.61
C ASP A 291 -27.29 -24.06 13.10
N LEU A 292 -26.30 -23.30 12.64
CA LEU A 292 -25.91 -23.30 11.22
C LEU A 292 -24.93 -24.46 10.95
N PRO A 293 -25.14 -25.28 9.90
CA PRO A 293 -24.43 -26.53 9.73
C PRO A 293 -22.91 -26.34 9.57
N GLY A 294 -22.15 -27.09 10.35
CA GLY A 294 -20.82 -27.59 9.98
C GLY A 294 -20.05 -28.17 11.17
N ASN A 295 -19.13 -29.08 10.89
CA ASN A 295 -18.24 -29.82 11.80
C ASN A 295 -18.15 -29.35 13.27
N GLY A 296 -19.03 -29.89 14.12
CA GLY A 296 -18.60 -30.48 15.40
C GLY A 296 -18.31 -29.58 16.60
N GLY A 297 -18.76 -28.32 16.64
CA GLY A 297 -18.67 -27.51 17.86
C GLY A 297 -19.50 -26.23 17.78
N LYS A 298 -20.44 -26.06 18.71
CA LYS A 298 -21.42 -24.97 18.93
C LYS A 298 -21.18 -23.69 18.08
N LYS A 299 -22.09 -23.39 17.13
CA LYS A 299 -21.96 -22.39 16.04
C LYS A 299 -23.06 -21.31 16.06
N HIS A 300 -23.20 -20.59 17.16
CA HIS A 300 -24.36 -19.72 17.38
C HIS A 300 -24.22 -18.32 16.75
N GLY A 301 -25.33 -17.81 16.21
CA GLY A 301 -25.52 -16.42 15.80
C GLY A 301 -26.95 -16.18 15.33
N LEU A 302 -27.45 -14.94 15.42
CA LEU A 302 -28.80 -14.58 14.97
C LEU A 302 -28.77 -14.16 13.51
N GLN A 303 -29.62 -14.76 12.69
CA GLN A 303 -29.78 -14.41 11.28
C GLN A 303 -31.02 -13.51 11.12
N ILE A 304 -30.82 -12.33 10.52
CA ILE A 304 -31.87 -11.33 10.32
C ILE A 304 -32.01 -11.08 8.83
N PRO A 305 -33.24 -11.05 8.26
CA PRO A 305 -33.44 -10.66 6.88
C PRO A 305 -32.83 -9.28 6.59
N LEU A 306 -32.03 -9.18 5.52
CA LEU A 306 -31.44 -7.92 5.13
C LEU A 306 -32.51 -7.05 4.43
N THR A 307 -33.19 -6.21 5.23
CA THR A 307 -34.25 -5.31 4.78
C THR A 307 -33.73 -4.24 3.82
N ASP A 308 -34.61 -3.60 3.04
CA ASP A 308 -34.20 -2.51 2.14
C ASP A 308 -33.53 -1.34 2.87
N SER A 309 -33.98 -1.02 4.09
CA SER A 309 -33.36 0.03 4.89
C SER A 309 -31.92 -0.34 5.31
N LEU A 310 -31.68 -1.60 5.69
CA LEU A 310 -30.34 -2.09 6.00
C LEU A 310 -29.45 -2.18 4.75
N ARG A 311 -30.01 -2.64 3.62
CA ARG A 311 -29.28 -2.69 2.33
C ARG A 311 -28.76 -1.33 1.93
N ASN A 312 -29.52 -0.27 2.20
CA ASN A 312 -29.19 1.08 1.76
C ASN A 312 -28.37 1.89 2.77
N LEU A 313 -27.94 1.30 3.90
CA LEU A 313 -27.30 2.01 5.02
C LEU A 313 -26.07 2.83 4.59
N THR A 314 -25.28 2.29 3.68
CA THR A 314 -24.04 2.83 3.13
C THR A 314 -24.25 4.03 2.19
N HIS A 315 -25.46 4.29 1.70
CA HIS A 315 -25.75 5.42 0.79
C HIS A 315 -25.80 6.78 1.50
N ALA A 316 -25.79 6.82 2.83
CA ALA A 316 -25.89 8.05 3.61
C ALA A 316 -24.99 8.01 4.85
N ASP A 317 -25.17 9.00 5.72
CA ASP A 317 -24.62 8.96 7.08
C ASP A 317 -25.24 7.80 7.85
N PHE A 318 -24.46 7.16 8.73
CA PHE A 318 -24.96 6.08 9.55
C PHE A 318 -24.29 6.02 10.91
N THR A 319 -24.92 5.29 11.83
CA THR A 319 -24.31 4.85 13.08
C THR A 319 -24.61 3.37 13.28
N VAL A 320 -23.62 2.60 13.72
CA VAL A 320 -23.81 1.21 14.15
C VAL A 320 -23.15 1.01 15.50
N GLU A 321 -23.76 0.22 16.37
CA GLU A 321 -23.22 -0.05 17.70
C GLU A 321 -23.54 -1.44 18.22
N ALA A 322 -22.76 -1.87 19.20
CA ALA A 322 -23.04 -3.02 20.04
C ALA A 322 -22.46 -2.80 21.44
N ARG A 323 -23.14 -3.32 22.47
CA ARG A 323 -22.53 -3.62 23.75
C ARG A 323 -22.09 -5.07 23.77
N PHE A 324 -20.94 -5.33 24.39
CA PHE A 324 -20.38 -6.67 24.43
C PHE A 324 -19.58 -6.90 25.71
N ARG A 325 -19.46 -8.15 26.12
CA ARG A 325 -18.46 -8.61 27.09
C ARG A 325 -17.92 -9.97 26.69
N THR A 326 -16.62 -10.15 26.80
CA THR A 326 -15.94 -11.39 26.42
C THR A 326 -14.62 -11.53 27.16
N THR A 327 -14.12 -12.76 27.27
CA THR A 327 -12.72 -13.07 27.63
C THR A 327 -11.97 -13.74 26.48
N ASP A 328 -12.62 -13.90 25.33
CA ASP A 328 -12.07 -14.57 24.17
C ASP A 328 -11.02 -13.69 23.47
N LYS A 329 -9.86 -14.28 23.21
CA LYS A 329 -8.71 -13.57 22.60
C LYS A 329 -8.67 -13.69 21.08
N GLY A 330 -9.54 -14.52 20.51
CA GLY A 330 -9.65 -14.74 19.09
C GLY A 330 -10.40 -13.62 18.37
N ARG A 331 -10.76 -13.93 17.12
CA ARG A 331 -11.54 -13.05 16.26
C ARG A 331 -13.04 -13.26 16.55
N ASN A 332 -13.73 -12.18 16.87
CA ASN A 332 -15.12 -12.21 17.30
C ASN A 332 -15.95 -11.19 16.50
N ILE A 333 -17.09 -11.61 15.95
CA ILE A 333 -17.93 -10.73 15.12
C ILE A 333 -19.14 -10.28 15.92
N LEU A 334 -19.23 -8.99 16.23
CA LEU A 334 -20.39 -8.46 16.95
C LEU A 334 -21.62 -8.53 16.04
N PHE A 335 -21.48 -8.09 14.79
CA PHE A 335 -22.45 -8.29 13.72
C PHE A 335 -21.84 -7.98 12.35
N GLY A 336 -22.48 -8.48 11.29
CA GLY A 336 -22.10 -8.16 9.92
C GLY A 336 -22.75 -9.06 8.86
N ASN A 337 -22.37 -8.85 7.60
CA ASN A 337 -22.85 -9.63 6.45
C ASN A 337 -21.73 -10.05 5.48
N TYR A 338 -20.46 -9.93 5.89
CA TYR A 338 -19.32 -10.27 5.05
C TYR A 338 -19.42 -11.68 4.48
N ASN A 339 -19.38 -11.79 3.16
CA ASN A 339 -19.22 -13.03 2.39
C ASN A 339 -18.01 -12.98 1.43
N GLY A 340 -17.18 -11.93 1.54
CA GLY A 340 -16.02 -11.67 0.68
C GLY A 340 -16.33 -11.30 -0.77
N LYS A 341 -17.61 -11.19 -1.16
CA LYS A 341 -18.05 -10.92 -2.54
C LYS A 341 -19.11 -9.82 -2.69
N ALA A 342 -19.84 -9.52 -1.64
CA ALA A 342 -20.95 -8.58 -1.62
C ALA A 342 -20.61 -7.34 -0.79
N GLY A 343 -21.41 -6.28 -0.95
CA GLY A 343 -21.30 -5.09 -0.12
C GLY A 343 -21.50 -5.49 1.34
N ALA A 344 -20.55 -5.14 2.21
CA ALA A 344 -20.50 -5.61 3.58
C ALA A 344 -20.25 -4.46 4.55
N LEU A 345 -20.85 -4.55 5.73
CA LEU A 345 -20.56 -3.72 6.89
C LEU A 345 -20.49 -4.63 8.11
N ASN A 346 -19.34 -4.66 8.76
CA ASN A 346 -19.07 -5.47 9.94
C ASN A 346 -18.56 -4.60 11.09
N LEU A 347 -18.98 -4.93 12.30
CA LEU A 347 -18.38 -4.46 13.55
C LEU A 347 -17.79 -5.66 14.28
N GLU A 348 -16.48 -5.67 14.53
CA GLU A 348 -15.77 -6.87 15.01
C GLU A 348 -14.66 -6.57 16.03
N LEU A 349 -14.38 -7.55 16.88
CA LEU A 349 -13.12 -7.67 17.62
C LEU A 349 -12.15 -8.50 16.78
N HIS A 350 -10.94 -7.99 16.63
CA HIS A 350 -9.86 -8.62 15.87
C HIS A 350 -8.73 -9.02 16.82
N GLU A 351 -7.87 -9.94 16.40
CA GLU A 351 -6.66 -10.37 17.12
C GLU A 351 -5.84 -9.20 17.69
N ASN A 352 -5.04 -9.47 18.73
CA ASN A 352 -4.18 -8.49 19.41
C ASN A 352 -4.97 -7.31 19.97
N ASN A 353 -5.96 -7.64 20.78
CA ASN A 353 -6.83 -6.70 21.48
C ASN A 353 -7.47 -5.61 20.59
N SER A 354 -7.72 -5.89 19.31
CA SER A 354 -8.15 -4.86 18.36
C SER A 354 -9.67 -4.80 18.21
N VAL A 355 -10.20 -3.61 17.94
CA VAL A 355 -11.58 -3.37 17.53
C VAL A 355 -11.61 -2.79 16.11
N ARG A 356 -12.66 -3.08 15.35
CA ARG A 356 -12.71 -2.74 13.92
C ARG A 356 -14.12 -2.45 13.45
N VAL A 357 -14.26 -1.42 12.63
CA VAL A 357 -15.38 -1.28 11.68
C VAL A 357 -14.83 -1.53 10.27
N TYR A 358 -15.48 -2.44 9.55
CA TYR A 358 -15.08 -2.86 8.22
C TYR A 358 -16.25 -2.69 7.25
N VAL A 359 -16.08 -1.82 6.25
CA VAL A 359 -17.10 -1.49 5.27
C VAL A 359 -16.51 -1.79 3.89
N GLN A 360 -17.00 -2.82 3.21
CA GLN A 360 -16.44 -3.32 1.95
C GLN A 360 -17.48 -3.21 0.83
N PRO A 361 -17.15 -2.62 -0.34
CA PRO A 361 -17.98 -2.75 -1.55
C PRO A 361 -17.97 -4.20 -2.07
N PRO A 362 -18.96 -4.64 -2.86
CA PRO A 362 -18.92 -5.93 -3.56
C PRO A 362 -17.59 -6.17 -4.33
N ASP A 363 -17.02 -7.37 -4.25
CA ASP A 363 -15.72 -7.80 -4.86
C ASP A 363 -15.87 -8.13 -6.37
N PRO A 364 -14.81 -8.14 -7.21
CA PRO A 364 -13.86 -7.09 -7.61
C PRO A 364 -13.86 -6.92 -9.14
N ARG A 365 -14.45 -5.85 -9.64
CA ARG A 365 -13.88 -5.12 -10.78
C ARG A 365 -13.76 -3.68 -10.34
N ASN A 366 -13.05 -3.46 -9.25
CA ASN A 366 -12.77 -2.12 -8.75
C ASN A 366 -11.78 -1.44 -9.72
N THR A 367 -12.20 -1.27 -10.98
CA THR A 367 -11.44 -0.69 -12.11
C THR A 367 -10.88 0.65 -11.70
N ASP A 368 -11.65 1.40 -10.91
CA ASP A 368 -11.21 2.68 -10.38
C ASP A 368 -10.17 2.52 -9.27
N ALA A 369 -10.19 1.47 -8.44
CA ALA A 369 -9.17 1.28 -7.42
C ALA A 369 -7.79 1.01 -8.05
N LEU A 370 -7.72 0.13 -9.05
CA LEU A 370 -6.46 -0.11 -9.79
C LEU A 370 -6.03 1.11 -10.60
N ALA A 371 -6.98 1.85 -11.18
CA ALA A 371 -6.69 3.11 -11.85
C ALA A 371 -6.21 4.19 -10.87
N ARG A 372 -6.74 4.26 -9.64
CA ARG A 372 -6.30 5.18 -8.58
C ARG A 372 -4.89 4.87 -8.10
N GLU A 373 -4.48 3.60 -8.08
CA GLU A 373 -3.06 3.27 -7.86
C GLU A 373 -2.20 3.85 -8.98
N GLY A 374 -2.61 3.68 -10.24
CA GLY A 374 -1.90 4.26 -11.38
C GLY A 374 -1.85 5.79 -11.38
N GLU A 375 -2.93 6.47 -10.99
CA GLU A 375 -2.98 7.93 -10.83
C GLU A 375 -2.17 8.40 -9.61
N ARG A 376 -2.09 7.60 -8.54
CA ARG A 376 -1.20 7.90 -7.42
C ARG A 376 0.26 7.76 -7.83
N ASP A 377 0.64 6.67 -8.47
CA ASP A 377 1.98 6.46 -9.00
C ASP A 377 2.35 7.58 -10.00
N LYS A 378 1.38 8.05 -10.80
CA LYS A 378 1.55 9.24 -11.64
C LYS A 378 1.81 10.51 -10.82
N THR A 379 1.02 10.77 -9.78
CA THR A 379 1.19 11.94 -8.88
C THR A 379 2.55 11.91 -8.18
N ILE A 380 2.99 10.73 -7.74
CA ILE A 380 4.33 10.49 -7.18
C ILE A 380 5.39 10.86 -8.23
N ALA A 381 5.25 10.38 -9.45
CA ALA A 381 6.20 10.65 -10.53
C ALA A 381 6.28 12.14 -10.91
N GLU A 382 5.13 12.82 -10.99
CA GLU A 382 5.07 14.27 -11.26
C GLU A 382 5.71 15.08 -10.13
N THR A 383 5.48 14.68 -8.87
CA THR A 383 6.08 15.34 -7.69
C THR A 383 7.58 15.09 -7.64
N ALA A 384 8.02 13.86 -7.88
CA ALA A 384 9.43 13.49 -7.96
C ALA A 384 10.12 14.28 -9.08
N ALA A 385 9.53 14.36 -10.27
CA ALA A 385 10.04 15.13 -11.40
C ALA A 385 10.13 16.64 -11.11
N ARG A 386 9.23 17.18 -10.28
CA ARG A 386 9.33 18.57 -9.80
C ARG A 386 10.53 18.74 -8.85
N ILE A 387 10.63 17.89 -7.83
CA ILE A 387 11.75 17.92 -6.85
C ILE A 387 13.10 17.70 -7.56
N LEU A 388 13.18 16.76 -8.50
CA LEU A 388 14.39 16.54 -9.32
C LEU A 388 14.83 17.80 -10.06
N ARG A 389 13.92 18.70 -10.44
CA ARG A 389 14.25 19.96 -11.14
C ARG A 389 14.55 21.12 -10.20
N GLU A 390 13.86 21.20 -9.07
CA GLU A 390 13.84 22.37 -8.19
C GLU A 390 14.76 22.23 -6.98
N ASP A 391 14.96 21.01 -6.49
CA ASP A 391 15.52 20.77 -5.16
C ASP A 391 16.94 20.18 -5.18
N ASP A 392 17.42 19.70 -6.32
CA ASP A 392 18.76 19.12 -6.45
C ASP A 392 19.11 18.01 -5.43
N PRO A 393 18.37 16.89 -5.43
CA PRO A 393 18.58 15.84 -4.45
C PRO A 393 19.84 15.02 -4.77
N THR A 394 20.67 14.77 -3.75
CA THR A 394 21.81 13.83 -3.84
C THR A 394 21.32 12.38 -3.94
N ALA A 395 20.25 12.03 -3.23
CA ALA A 395 19.67 10.69 -3.28
C ALA A 395 18.14 10.75 -3.16
N MET A 396 17.45 10.04 -4.05
CA MET A 396 16.00 9.95 -4.08
C MET A 396 15.54 8.49 -4.11
N PHE A 397 14.55 8.16 -3.29
CA PHE A 397 13.82 6.90 -3.34
C PHE A 397 12.37 7.17 -3.76
N VAL A 398 11.93 6.52 -4.83
CA VAL A 398 10.55 6.58 -5.36
C VAL A 398 9.97 5.18 -5.35
N TYR A 399 8.77 5.03 -4.79
CA TYR A 399 8.06 3.77 -4.71
C TYR A 399 6.74 3.82 -5.49
N PHE A 400 6.51 2.78 -6.30
CA PHE A 400 5.29 2.57 -7.07
C PHE A 400 4.61 1.27 -6.66
N HIS A 401 3.29 1.32 -6.48
CA HIS A 401 2.49 0.27 -5.84
C HIS A 401 1.51 -0.44 -6.78
N GLN A 402 1.22 0.15 -7.96
CA GLN A 402 0.12 -0.32 -8.80
C GLN A 402 0.24 -1.82 -9.17
N THR A 403 1.44 -2.32 -9.39
CA THR A 403 1.72 -3.72 -9.70
C THR A 403 1.31 -4.66 -8.59
N ASP A 404 1.73 -4.40 -7.34
CA ASP A 404 1.37 -5.23 -6.18
C ASP A 404 -0.14 -5.21 -5.91
N ALA A 405 -0.73 -4.01 -5.89
CA ALA A 405 -2.16 -3.86 -5.71
C ALA A 405 -2.97 -4.63 -6.77
N THR A 406 -2.52 -4.61 -8.02
CA THR A 406 -3.13 -5.36 -9.12
C THR A 406 -2.93 -6.87 -8.93
N GLY A 407 -1.74 -7.28 -8.54
CA GLY A 407 -1.42 -8.67 -8.24
C GLY A 407 -2.32 -9.26 -7.15
N HIS A 408 -2.53 -8.54 -6.06
CA HIS A 408 -3.47 -8.92 -5.00
C HIS A 408 -4.94 -8.91 -5.44
N ALA A 409 -5.34 -7.92 -6.25
CA ALA A 409 -6.72 -7.77 -6.67
C ALA A 409 -7.16 -8.85 -7.67
N ILE A 410 -6.30 -9.24 -8.60
CA ILE A 410 -6.70 -10.09 -9.74
C ILE A 410 -5.67 -11.15 -10.12
N GLY A 411 -4.38 -10.90 -9.91
CA GLY A 411 -3.35 -11.94 -9.97
C GLY A 411 -1.98 -11.48 -10.46
N PHE A 412 -0.93 -11.97 -9.82
CA PHE A 412 0.47 -11.84 -10.21
C PHE A 412 0.80 -12.84 -11.33
N SER A 413 0.59 -12.45 -12.59
CA SER A 413 0.90 -13.31 -13.73
C SER A 413 1.09 -12.51 -15.02
N PRO A 414 2.03 -12.90 -15.89
CA PRO A 414 2.15 -12.34 -17.24
C PRO A 414 0.90 -12.58 -18.11
N GLU A 415 -0.01 -13.47 -17.71
CA GLU A 415 -1.27 -13.74 -18.41
C GLU A 415 -2.44 -12.87 -17.95
N VAL A 416 -2.23 -12.00 -16.97
CA VAL A 416 -3.25 -11.03 -16.51
C VAL A 416 -3.00 -9.68 -17.20
N PRO A 417 -3.84 -9.25 -18.16
CA PRO A 417 -3.59 -8.04 -18.95
C PRO A 417 -3.45 -6.78 -18.11
N GLU A 418 -4.25 -6.61 -17.07
CA GLU A 418 -4.23 -5.41 -16.23
C GLU A 418 -2.95 -5.36 -15.36
N TYR A 419 -2.37 -6.50 -15.00
CA TYR A 419 -1.07 -6.56 -14.32
C TYR A 419 0.06 -6.15 -15.28
N ILE A 420 -0.01 -6.56 -16.54
CA ILE A 420 0.90 -6.07 -17.60
C ILE A 420 0.72 -4.55 -17.80
N THR A 421 -0.51 -4.06 -17.89
CA THR A 421 -0.79 -2.62 -18.01
C THR A 421 -0.27 -1.81 -16.81
N ALA A 422 -0.32 -2.35 -15.59
CA ALA A 422 0.28 -1.72 -14.42
C ALA A 422 1.80 -1.53 -14.57
N ILE A 423 2.51 -2.53 -15.10
CA ILE A 423 3.95 -2.45 -15.39
C ILE A 423 4.22 -1.39 -16.47
N GLU A 424 3.43 -1.36 -17.55
CA GLU A 424 3.54 -0.38 -18.64
C GLU A 424 3.26 1.06 -18.17
N ASN A 425 2.33 1.24 -17.22
CA ASN A 425 2.08 2.53 -16.59
C ASN A 425 3.30 3.01 -15.80
N ILE A 426 3.90 2.12 -15.00
CA ILE A 426 5.10 2.44 -14.21
C ILE A 426 6.28 2.77 -15.13
N ASP A 427 6.45 2.09 -16.27
CA ASP A 427 7.46 2.44 -17.28
C ASP A 427 7.35 3.92 -17.71
N SER A 428 6.12 4.36 -18.03
CA SER A 428 5.84 5.77 -18.36
C SER A 428 6.17 6.72 -17.20
N ARG A 429 5.97 6.29 -15.94
CA ARG A 429 6.30 7.08 -14.74
C ARG A 429 7.80 7.21 -14.56
N VAL A 430 8.55 6.13 -14.74
CA VAL A 430 10.01 6.15 -14.74
C VAL A 430 10.56 7.06 -15.84
N ASN A 431 9.96 7.02 -17.04
CA ASN A 431 10.35 7.95 -18.11
C ASN A 431 10.19 9.42 -17.70
N THR A 432 9.13 9.76 -16.95
CA THR A 432 8.92 11.11 -16.43
C THR A 432 10.06 11.55 -15.51
N LEU A 433 10.56 10.66 -14.65
CA LEU A 433 11.70 10.93 -13.76
C LEU A 433 13.00 11.14 -14.55
N LEU A 434 13.26 10.25 -15.52
CA LEU A 434 14.48 10.32 -16.32
C LEU A 434 14.52 11.57 -17.21
N GLN A 435 13.36 11.98 -17.76
CA GLN A 435 13.23 13.24 -18.49
C GLN A 435 13.50 14.44 -17.58
N ALA A 436 13.02 14.41 -16.33
CA ALA A 436 13.30 15.46 -15.36
C ALA A 436 14.80 15.56 -15.04
N ILE A 437 15.48 14.42 -14.86
CA ILE A 437 16.94 14.37 -14.67
C ILE A 437 17.67 14.96 -15.88
N GLN A 438 17.34 14.50 -17.09
CA GLN A 438 17.99 14.96 -18.33
C GLN A 438 17.78 16.44 -18.62
N ALA A 439 16.68 17.01 -18.14
CA ALA A 439 16.35 18.44 -18.30
C ALA A 439 17.07 19.35 -17.29
N ARG A 440 17.80 18.79 -16.31
CA ARG A 440 18.50 19.60 -15.30
C ARG A 440 19.61 20.44 -15.92
N PRO A 441 19.78 21.72 -15.52
CA PRO A 441 20.81 22.60 -16.09
C PRO A 441 22.24 22.05 -15.98
N ASN A 442 22.55 21.35 -14.88
CA ASN A 442 23.88 20.80 -14.61
C ASN A 442 24.05 19.33 -15.04
N PHE A 443 23.06 18.73 -15.73
CA PHE A 443 23.05 17.31 -16.11
C PHE A 443 24.34 16.80 -16.79
N LYS A 444 25.02 17.65 -17.56
CA LYS A 444 26.28 17.31 -18.24
C LYS A 444 27.42 16.95 -17.28
N ASN A 445 27.42 17.51 -16.07
CA ASN A 445 28.42 17.27 -15.05
C ASN A 445 27.96 16.24 -13.99
N GLU A 446 26.70 15.82 -14.06
CA GLU A 446 26.05 14.94 -13.08
C GLU A 446 26.16 13.48 -13.49
N ASP A 447 26.66 12.63 -12.58
CA ASP A 447 26.69 11.19 -12.70
C ASP A 447 25.53 10.57 -11.91
N TRP A 448 24.38 10.46 -12.58
CA TRP A 448 23.19 9.81 -12.04
C TRP A 448 23.29 8.29 -12.16
N LEU A 449 23.16 7.61 -11.03
CA LEU A 449 22.88 6.18 -10.96
C LEU A 449 21.39 5.95 -10.73
N THR A 450 20.72 5.33 -11.68
CA THR A 450 19.34 4.84 -11.54
C THR A 450 19.34 3.35 -11.23
N ILE A 451 18.71 2.95 -10.12
CA ILE A 451 18.51 1.54 -9.76
C ILE A 451 17.01 1.26 -9.75
N VAL A 452 16.56 0.25 -10.48
CA VAL A 452 15.16 -0.22 -10.48
C VAL A 452 15.11 -1.64 -9.92
N CYS A 453 14.25 -1.86 -8.93
CA CYS A 453 14.13 -3.14 -8.24
C CYS A 453 12.69 -3.37 -7.76
N THR A 454 12.43 -4.58 -7.31
CA THR A 454 11.20 -5.00 -6.61
C THR A 454 11.62 -5.81 -5.39
N ASP A 455 10.84 -5.77 -4.32
CA ASP A 455 11.06 -6.52 -3.09
C ASP A 455 10.55 -7.96 -3.15
N HIS A 456 9.54 -8.25 -3.99
CA HIS A 456 9.08 -9.60 -4.28
C HIS A 456 8.41 -9.72 -5.66
N GLY A 457 8.16 -10.96 -6.07
CA GLY A 457 7.21 -11.30 -7.13
C GLY A 457 5.85 -11.73 -6.53
N GLY A 458 5.15 -12.66 -7.15
CA GLY A 458 3.86 -13.13 -6.64
C GLY A 458 3.30 -14.34 -7.39
N LEU A 459 2.41 -15.10 -6.75
CA LEU A 459 1.72 -16.23 -7.37
C LEU A 459 0.23 -16.20 -7.07
N LYS A 460 -0.60 -16.33 -8.11
CA LYS A 460 -2.06 -16.11 -7.99
C LYS A 460 -2.27 -14.73 -7.39
N ARG A 461 -2.92 -14.59 -6.22
CA ARG A 461 -3.26 -13.31 -5.57
C ARG A 461 -2.50 -13.09 -4.26
N SER A 462 -1.44 -13.85 -4.04
CA SER A 462 -0.65 -13.81 -2.80
C SER A 462 0.83 -13.82 -3.15
N HIS A 463 1.60 -13.26 -2.24
CA HIS A 463 3.04 -13.40 -2.21
C HIS A 463 3.51 -13.91 -0.84
N SER A 464 2.63 -14.42 0.04
CA SER A 464 3.04 -15.06 1.31
C SER A 464 3.48 -16.52 1.12
N ASP A 465 4.26 -17.04 2.08
CA ASP A 465 4.87 -18.38 2.10
C ASP A 465 5.71 -18.72 0.85
N GLY A 466 6.33 -17.70 0.25
CA GLY A 466 6.93 -17.77 -1.08
C GLY A 466 8.38 -18.22 -1.13
N LEU A 467 8.95 -18.64 0.01
CA LEU A 467 10.37 -19.03 0.15
C LEU A 467 10.87 -20.03 -0.89
N ASN A 468 10.01 -20.95 -1.30
CA ASN A 468 10.30 -22.02 -2.27
C ASN A 468 9.52 -21.85 -3.58
N VAL A 469 8.94 -20.67 -3.82
CA VAL A 469 8.13 -20.38 -5.01
C VAL A 469 8.92 -19.42 -5.91
N PRO A 470 9.48 -19.89 -7.03
CA PRO A 470 10.32 -19.07 -7.90
C PRO A 470 9.64 -17.77 -8.37
N GLU A 471 8.33 -17.81 -8.64
CA GLU A 471 7.55 -16.65 -9.06
C GLU A 471 7.44 -15.56 -8.00
N ILE A 472 7.65 -15.90 -6.72
CA ILE A 472 7.64 -14.95 -5.61
C ILE A 472 9.07 -14.55 -5.23
N ARG A 473 10.00 -15.51 -5.24
CA ARG A 473 11.38 -15.32 -4.77
C ARG A 473 12.30 -14.65 -5.79
N ARG A 474 12.10 -14.90 -7.08
CA ARG A 474 12.94 -14.36 -8.15
C ARG A 474 12.47 -12.97 -8.55
N VAL A 475 13.38 -12.01 -8.49
CA VAL A 475 13.14 -10.58 -8.75
C VAL A 475 14.14 -10.07 -9.78
N PHE A 476 13.92 -8.86 -10.29
CA PHE A 476 14.83 -8.23 -11.25
C PHE A 476 15.62 -7.10 -10.58
N LEU A 477 16.76 -6.78 -11.18
CA LEU A 477 17.55 -5.61 -10.82
C LEU A 477 18.08 -4.96 -12.09
N ILE A 478 17.77 -3.68 -12.27
CA ILE A 478 18.31 -2.82 -13.32
C ILE A 478 19.19 -1.78 -12.64
N VAL A 479 20.42 -1.62 -13.12
CA VAL A 479 21.34 -0.55 -12.71
C VAL A 479 21.72 0.21 -13.98
N HIS A 480 21.53 1.52 -14.03
CA HIS A 480 21.75 2.33 -15.23
C HIS A 480 22.40 3.67 -14.88
N GLY A 481 23.31 4.14 -15.72
CA GLY A 481 23.99 5.42 -15.54
C GLY A 481 25.36 5.46 -16.23
N PRO A 482 26.00 6.64 -16.34
CA PRO A 482 27.32 6.78 -16.96
C PRO A 482 28.39 5.85 -16.36
N SER A 483 28.37 5.67 -15.03
CA SER A 483 29.31 4.82 -14.29
C SER A 483 29.00 3.31 -14.34
N VAL A 484 27.96 2.89 -15.05
CA VAL A 484 27.53 1.49 -15.14
C VAL A 484 28.18 0.79 -16.33
N GLN A 485 28.55 -0.48 -16.14
CA GLN A 485 29.00 -1.37 -17.20
C GLN A 485 27.78 -2.05 -17.85
N PRO A 486 27.45 -1.76 -19.13
CA PRO A 486 26.30 -2.38 -19.76
C PRO A 486 26.46 -3.89 -19.91
N GLY A 487 25.38 -4.65 -19.72
CA GLY A 487 25.33 -6.10 -19.90
C GLY A 487 24.68 -6.86 -18.75
N LYS A 488 24.86 -8.18 -18.72
CA LYS A 488 24.34 -9.01 -17.62
C LYS A 488 25.14 -8.74 -16.34
N ILE A 489 24.47 -8.61 -15.20
CA ILE A 489 25.14 -8.60 -13.89
C ILE A 489 25.87 -9.95 -13.72
N SER A 490 27.19 -9.90 -13.55
CA SER A 490 28.08 -11.07 -13.71
C SER A 490 28.03 -12.09 -12.56
N HIS A 491 27.35 -11.76 -11.46
CA HIS A 491 27.23 -12.59 -10.27
C HIS A 491 25.79 -12.61 -9.79
N GLN A 492 25.45 -13.59 -8.95
CA GLN A 492 24.14 -13.65 -8.31
C GLN A 492 23.88 -12.37 -7.51
N ALA A 493 22.82 -11.66 -7.89
CA ALA A 493 22.40 -10.42 -7.24
C ALA A 493 21.29 -10.68 -6.20
N TYR A 494 21.19 -9.77 -5.25
CA TYR A 494 20.30 -9.84 -4.10
C TYR A 494 19.70 -8.47 -3.76
N LEU A 495 18.60 -8.43 -3.02
CA LEU A 495 17.98 -7.16 -2.60
C LEU A 495 18.93 -6.23 -1.85
N VAL A 496 19.74 -6.80 -0.96
CA VAL A 496 20.72 -6.05 -0.16
C VAL A 496 21.78 -5.34 -1.01
N ASP A 497 21.98 -5.76 -2.27
CA ASP A 497 22.97 -5.16 -3.17
C ASP A 497 22.57 -3.76 -3.63
N VAL A 498 21.28 -3.39 -3.54
CA VAL A 498 20.78 -2.06 -3.94
C VAL A 498 21.46 -0.95 -3.14
N THR A 499 21.40 -1.03 -1.80
CA THR A 499 22.04 -0.02 -0.92
C THR A 499 23.56 -0.05 -1.06
N ALA A 500 24.18 -1.22 -1.18
CA ALA A 500 25.63 -1.33 -1.35
C ALA A 500 26.09 -0.66 -2.66
N THR A 501 25.35 -0.85 -3.75
CA THR A 501 25.63 -0.25 -5.05
C THR A 501 25.48 1.27 -5.01
N ALA A 502 24.37 1.76 -4.44
CA ALA A 502 24.11 3.19 -4.29
C ALA A 502 25.20 3.91 -3.45
N LEU A 503 25.59 3.32 -2.32
CA LEU A 503 26.64 3.88 -1.45
C LEU A 503 28.01 3.85 -2.14
N LYS A 504 28.37 2.76 -2.83
CA LYS A 504 29.64 2.67 -3.58
C LYS A 504 29.72 3.76 -4.65
N HIS A 505 28.62 4.01 -5.36
CA HIS A 505 28.55 5.10 -6.34
C HIS A 505 28.82 6.45 -5.70
N LEU A 506 28.01 6.84 -4.69
CA LEU A 506 28.06 8.16 -4.06
C LEU A 506 29.36 8.43 -3.30
N LEU A 507 29.92 7.41 -2.64
CA LEU A 507 31.01 7.57 -1.67
C LEU A 507 32.36 7.06 -2.17
N GLY A 508 32.38 6.28 -3.26
CA GLY A 508 33.60 5.65 -3.74
C GLY A 508 33.97 4.41 -2.92
N GLU A 509 34.30 4.55 -1.63
CA GLU A 509 34.51 3.42 -0.72
C GLU A 509 33.40 3.34 0.33
N VAL A 510 32.92 2.12 0.58
CA VAL A 510 31.88 1.86 1.59
C VAL A 510 32.57 1.48 2.89
N ASP A 511 32.18 2.12 3.99
CA ASP A 511 32.76 1.86 5.31
C ASP A 511 32.55 0.38 5.72
N PRO A 512 33.62 -0.41 5.90
CA PRO A 512 33.51 -1.83 6.22
C PRO A 512 32.84 -2.07 7.58
N ASN A 513 32.86 -1.10 8.50
CA ASN A 513 32.20 -1.21 9.79
C ASN A 513 30.67 -1.22 9.68
N TRP A 514 30.12 -0.83 8.52
CA TRP A 514 28.69 -0.92 8.26
C TRP A 514 28.21 -2.35 8.11
N GLN A 515 29.12 -3.30 7.89
CA GLN A 515 28.84 -4.74 7.80
C GLN A 515 27.66 -5.04 6.87
N LEU A 516 27.61 -4.36 5.72
CA LEU A 516 26.61 -4.62 4.69
C LEU A 516 26.72 -6.08 4.24
N ASP A 517 25.57 -6.72 4.05
CA ASP A 517 25.53 -8.05 3.42
C ASP A 517 25.58 -7.92 1.89
N GLY A 518 25.06 -6.82 1.37
CA GLY A 518 25.06 -6.54 -0.06
C GLY A 518 26.42 -6.14 -0.61
N LYS A 519 26.60 -6.39 -1.89
CA LYS A 519 27.80 -6.06 -2.67
C LYS A 519 27.42 -5.12 -3.82
N PRO A 520 28.27 -4.15 -4.17
CA PRO A 520 28.03 -3.32 -5.34
C PRO A 520 27.97 -4.17 -6.61
N VAL A 521 26.96 -3.93 -7.46
CA VAL A 521 26.76 -4.64 -8.73
C VAL A 521 26.61 -3.68 -9.91
N GLY A 522 27.00 -4.12 -11.10
CA GLY A 522 26.80 -3.38 -12.36
C GLY A 522 27.69 -2.15 -12.58
N LEU A 523 28.43 -1.67 -11.58
CA LEU A 523 29.36 -0.53 -11.74
C LEU A 523 30.61 -0.93 -12.56
N LYS A 524 31.16 0.01 -13.33
CA LYS A 524 32.46 -0.16 -13.99
C LYS A 524 33.56 -0.32 -12.93
N THR A 525 34.51 -1.21 -13.20
CA THR A 525 35.73 -1.27 -12.39
C THR A 525 36.56 -0.02 -12.62
N THR A 526 36.80 0.76 -11.57
CA THR A 526 37.80 1.83 -11.60
C THR A 526 39.16 1.17 -11.74
N LYS A 527 39.88 1.48 -12.83
CA LYS A 527 41.27 1.06 -13.02
C LYS A 527 42.22 1.73 -12.04
#